data_AF-A0A443QKX9-F1
#
_entry.id   AF-A0A443QKX9-F1
#
_cell.length_a   1.000
_cell.length_b   1.000
_cell.length_c   1.000
_cell.angle_alpha   90.00
_cell.angle_beta   90.00
_cell.angle_gamma   90.00
#
_symmetry.space_group_name_H-M   'P 1'
#
loop_
_entity.id
_entity.type
_entity.pdbx_description
1 polymer ?
#
loop_
_entity_poly.entity_id
_entity_poly.type
_entity_poly.pdbx_seq_one_letter_code
_entity_poly.pdbx_strand_id
1 'polypeptide(L)' 'MVKSKGAIGISFQLFGTTILFLNSHFPAHESCFKERIEEYEKITNSLDLPNNLLPLKPKYLSNDVTGRKAIC' A
#
# COMPACT_ATOMS: atom_id res chain seq x y z
N MET A 1 -7.84 -21.99 -16.61
CA MET A 1 -8.10 -20.55 -16.82
C MET A 1 -7.03 -19.76 -16.09
N VAL A 2 -6.20 -18.99 -16.80
CA VAL A 2 -5.16 -18.18 -16.16
C VAL A 2 -5.82 -16.91 -15.61
N LYS A 3 -5.84 -16.73 -14.28
CA LYS A 3 -6.24 -15.45 -13.67
C LYS A 3 -5.12 -14.44 -13.92
N SER A 4 -5.32 -13.52 -14.86
CA SER A 4 -4.33 -12.49 -15.23
C SER A 4 -4.63 -11.10 -14.65
N LYS A 5 -5.79 -10.93 -13.99
CA LYS A 5 -6.22 -9.69 -13.33
C LYS A 5 -5.92 -9.76 -11.84
N GLY A 6 -5.47 -8.65 -11.27
CA GLY A 6 -5.04 -8.56 -9.87
C GLY A 6 -4.04 -7.41 -9.66
N ALA A 7 -3.33 -7.44 -8.54
CA ALA A 7 -2.31 -6.44 -8.22
C ALA A 7 -1.09 -7.04 -7.54
N ILE A 8 0.03 -6.34 -7.65
CA ILE A 8 1.29 -6.61 -6.96
C ILE A 8 1.68 -5.34 -6.22
N GLY A 9 2.05 -5.48 -4.96
CA GLY A 9 2.49 -4.37 -4.11
C GLY A 9 3.88 -4.60 -3.54
N ILE A 10 4.65 -3.52 -3.37
CA ILE A 10 5.87 -3.51 -2.57
C ILE A 10 5.81 -2.33 -1.60
N SER A 11 6.13 -2.59 -0.34
CA SER A 11 6.21 -1.55 0.69
C SER A 11 7.55 -1.57 1.39
N PHE A 12 8.08 -0.39 1.71
CA PHE A 12 9.25 -0.25 2.56
C PHE A 12 9.20 1.04 3.37
N GLN A 13 10.04 1.11 4.40
CA GLN A 13 10.21 2.31 5.20
C GLN A 13 11.49 3.04 4.79
N LEU A 14 11.39 4.37 4.64
CA LEU A 14 12.51 5.26 4.34
C LEU A 14 12.44 6.47 5.30
N PHE A 15 13.46 6.66 6.13
CA PHE A 15 13.55 7.74 7.13
C PHE A 15 12.33 7.88 8.08
N GLY A 16 11.67 6.76 8.39
CA GLY A 16 10.45 6.73 9.21
C GLY A 16 9.16 7.04 8.45
N THR A 17 9.22 7.19 7.13
CA THR A 17 8.06 7.26 6.24
C THR A 17 7.85 5.89 5.61
N THR A 18 6.61 5.38 5.67
CA THR A 18 6.24 4.17 4.93
C THR A 18 5.79 4.54 3.53
N ILE A 19 6.33 3.86 2.53
CA ILE A 19 5.96 4.04 1.13
C ILE A 19 5.44 2.70 0.61
N LEU A 20 4.25 2.72 0.00
CA LEU A 20 3.63 1.58 -0.67
C LEU A 20 3.52 1.90 -2.16
N PHE A 21 4.07 1.04 -3.00
CA PHE A 21 3.87 1.04 -4.45
C PHE A 21 2.94 -0.11 -4.80
N LEU A 22 1.91 0.16 -5.60
CA LEU A 22 0.95 -0.83 -6.05
C LEU A 22 0.79 -0.74 -7.56
N ASN A 23 0.94 -1.88 -8.23
CA ASN A 23 0.68 -2.04 -9.65
C ASN A 23 -0.51 -2.99 -9.82
N SER A 24 -1.56 -2.56 -10.52
CA SER A 24 -2.77 -3.35 -10.76
C SER A 24 -3.06 -3.52 -12.25
N HIS A 25 -3.54 -4.71 -12.62
CA HIS A 25 -4.01 -5.03 -13.95
C HIS A 25 -5.53 -5.21 -13.94
N PHE A 26 -6.24 -4.14 -14.25
CA PHE A 26 -7.71 -4.08 -14.23
C PHE A 26 -8.38 -4.59 -15.52
N PRO A 27 -9.69 -4.85 -15.49
CA PRO A 27 -10.51 -5.04 -16.69
C PRO A 27 -10.32 -3.90 -17.71
N ALA A 28 -9.99 -4.26 -18.96
CA ALA A 28 -9.57 -3.31 -19.99
C ALA A 28 -10.74 -2.71 -20.80
N HIS A 29 -11.90 -3.37 -20.82
CA HIS A 29 -13.04 -2.93 -21.61
C HIS A 29 -13.69 -1.68 -20.99
N GLU A 30 -14.08 -0.71 -21.81
CA GLU A 30 -14.55 0.59 -21.33
C GLU A 30 -15.80 0.47 -20.44
N SER A 31 -16.75 -0.38 -20.83
CA SER A 31 -18.01 -0.61 -20.09
C SER A 31 -17.85 -1.32 -18.74
N CYS A 32 -16.68 -1.89 -18.44
CA CYS A 32 -16.43 -2.63 -17.20
C CYS A 32 -16.06 -1.71 -16.01
N PHE A 33 -16.65 -0.51 -15.92
CA PHE A 33 -16.35 0.43 -14.83
C PHE A 33 -16.69 -0.17 -13.46
N LYS A 34 -17.88 -0.77 -13.32
CA LYS A 34 -18.31 -1.38 -12.06
C LYS A 34 -17.37 -2.51 -11.62
N GLU A 35 -16.96 -3.36 -12.56
CA GLU A 35 -16.00 -4.44 -12.31
C GLU A 35 -14.62 -3.91 -11.88
N ARG A 36 -14.18 -2.77 -12.43
CA ARG A 36 -12.94 -2.12 -11.98
C ARG A 36 -13.02 -1.65 -10.54
N ILE A 37 -14.16 -1.10 -10.13
CA ILE A 37 -14.39 -0.68 -8.73
C ILE A 37 -14.39 -1.90 -7.80
N GLU A 38 -15.12 -2.96 -8.16
CA GLU A 38 -15.17 -4.20 -7.36
C GLU A 38 -13.79 -4.86 -7.23
N GLU A 39 -13.00 -4.92 -8.31
CA GLU A 39 -11.63 -5.44 -8.25
C GLU A 39 -10.68 -4.53 -7.46
N TYR A 40 -10.85 -3.21 -7.52
CA TYR A 40 -10.11 -2.27 -6.68
C TYR A 40 -10.37 -2.52 -5.19
N GLU A 41 -11.64 -2.58 -4.78
CA GLU A 41 -12.02 -2.83 -3.39
C GLU A 41 -11.47 -4.16 -2.88
N LYS A 42 -11.55 -5.19 -3.71
CA LYS A 42 -10.99 -6.51 -3.42
C LYS A 42 -9.47 -6.47 -3.25
N ILE A 43 -8.74 -5.79 -4.15
CA ILE A 43 -7.30 -5.60 -4.02
C ILE A 43 -6.98 -4.90 -2.70
N THR A 44 -7.66 -3.79 -2.38
CA THR A 44 -7.40 -3.02 -1.15
C THR A 44 -7.67 -3.81 0.11
N ASN A 45 -8.72 -4.64 0.13
CA ASN A 45 -9.08 -5.46 1.29
C ASN A 45 -8.20 -6.71 1.44
N SER A 46 -7.53 -7.13 0.36
CA SER A 46 -6.66 -8.32 0.35
C SER A 46 -5.18 -8.01 0.61
N LEU A 47 -4.79 -6.73 0.62
CA LEU A 47 -3.42 -6.32 0.91
C LEU A 47 -3.08 -6.64 2.36
N ASP A 48 -2.27 -7.68 2.56
CA ASP A 48 -1.68 -8.02 3.85
C ASP A 48 -0.48 -7.10 4.13
N LEU A 49 -0.78 -5.84 4.50
CA LEU A 49 0.24 -4.88 4.90
C LEU A 49 0.73 -5.21 6.32
N PRO A 50 2.04 -5.10 6.61
CA PRO A 50 2.56 -5.42 7.92
C PRO A 50 1.86 -4.61 9.01
N ASN A 51 1.23 -5.29 9.98
CA ASN A 51 0.57 -4.67 11.14
C ASN A 51 1.52 -3.83 12.01
N ASN A 52 2.83 -3.94 11.76
CA ASN A 52 3.91 -3.21 12.43
C ASN A 52 4.08 -1.79 11.91
N LEU A 53 3.26 -1.37 10.93
CA LEU A 53 3.05 0.03 10.60
C LEU A 53 2.42 0.69 11.83
N LEU A 54 3.27 1.10 12.77
CA LEU A 54 2.89 1.83 13.97
C LEU A 54 1.83 2.86 13.56
N PRO A 55 0.76 3.05 14.36
CA PRO A 55 -0.20 4.10 14.07
C PRO A 55 0.58 5.38 13.80
N LEU A 56 0.22 6.07 12.72
CA LEU A 56 0.75 7.36 12.24
C LEU A 56 0.53 8.46 13.30
N LYS A 57 0.84 8.20 14.58
CA LYS A 57 0.94 9.21 15.60
C LYS A 57 2.05 10.13 15.12
N PRO A 58 1.77 11.42 14.91
CA PRO A 58 2.78 12.34 14.44
C PRO A 58 3.89 12.39 15.49
N LYS A 59 5.02 11.71 15.24
CA LYS A 59 6.29 11.96 15.93
C LYS A 59 6.91 13.30 15.46
N TYR A 60 6.07 14.27 15.09
CA TYR A 60 6.42 15.58 14.56
C TYR A 60 6.53 16.64 15.67
N LEU A 61 6.79 16.25 16.92
CA LEU A 61 7.05 17.20 18.01
C LEU A 61 8.54 17.49 18.22
N SER A 62 9.45 16.79 17.51
CA SER A 62 10.89 17.07 17.60
C SER A 62 11.44 17.56 16.25
N ASN A 63 12.07 18.73 16.26
CA ASN A 63 12.80 19.29 15.11
C ASN A 63 14.06 18.50 14.75
N ASP A 64 14.49 17.58 15.61
CA ASP A 64 15.62 16.69 15.34
C ASP A 64 15.15 15.39 14.65
N VAL A 65 15.61 15.20 13.43
CA VAL A 65 15.31 14.04 12.57
C VAL A 65 16.32 12.90 12.75
N THR A 66 17.43 13.15 13.45
CA THR A 66 18.59 12.25 13.58
C THR A 66 18.45 11.27 14.74
N GLY A 67 17.60 11.58 15.73
CA GLY A 67 17.38 10.75 16.93
C GLY A 67 16.40 9.57 16.73
N ARG A 68 15.88 9.34 15.52
CA ARG A 68 14.91 8.26 15.28
C ARG A 68 15.65 6.92 15.24
N LYS A 69 15.66 6.19 16.36
CA LYS A 69 16.15 4.80 16.43
C LYS A 69 15.62 3.99 15.23
N ALA A 70 16.53 3.56 14.37
CA ALA A 70 16.26 2.46 13.45
C ALA A 70 15.99 1.23 14.31
N ILE A 71 14.78 0.67 14.20
CA ILE A 71 14.51 -0.66 14.74
C ILE A 71 14.98 -1.61 13.64
N CYS A 72 16.10 -2.27 13.90
CA CYS A 72 16.56 -3.43 13.14
C CYS A 72 15.52 -4.54 13.17
#